data_AF-A0A1M4VD77-F1
#
_entry.id   AF-A0A1M4VD77-F1
#
_cell.length_a   1.000
_cell.length_b   1.000
_cell.length_c   1.000
_cell.angle_alpha   90.00
_cell.angle_beta   90.00
_cell.angle_gamma   90.00
#
_symmetry.space_group_name_H-M   'P 1'
#
loop_
_entity.id
_entity.type
_entity.pdbx_description
1 polymer ?
#
loop_
_entity_poly.entity_id
_entity_poly.type
_entity_poly.pdbx_seq_one_letter_code
_entity_poly.pdbx_strand_id
1 'polypeptide(L)'
;MDRVFDRTFLQYQLAALRHNKYKKNVFFPNILLLLAAVYFYDRPIFAAGFVALAASIIAYGHFRFRKEANASEEKFDLFLGKRFNDYDKQMKKKKDTSFIVQRYAIGVEIGKIQVDEAIEKITEGMKEDPQSKRYVYNYLLSLHILKYGDETKKIPGEYIEYLDKAYKTEQNINILTEAIKNAIWLKDYSKAIKLSEKAETELKNIKKIRNPVFNAIYRTTIISVPYYKGVAHKNTNNGKKARESFDLALKNCKADKLKMKILEMKN
;
A
#
# COMPACT_ATOMS: atom_id res chain seq x y z
N MET A 1 -20.06 1.49 -2.36
CA MET A 1 -18.61 1.23 -2.18
C MET A 1 -17.95 2.57 -2.39
N ASP A 2 -17.59 3.27 -1.32
CA ASP A 2 -17.50 4.74 -1.37
C ASP A 2 -16.05 5.25 -1.25
N ARG A 3 -15.08 4.43 -1.69
CA ARG A 3 -13.66 4.63 -1.40
C ARG A 3 -12.79 4.34 -2.63
N VAL A 4 -11.73 5.13 -2.81
CA VAL A 4 -10.75 4.96 -3.90
C VAL A 4 -9.64 3.98 -3.49
N PHE A 5 -9.36 3.90 -2.20
CA PHE A 5 -8.34 3.05 -1.62
C PHE A 5 -8.92 2.06 -0.61
N ASP A 6 -8.27 0.90 -0.47
CA ASP A 6 -8.43 0.12 0.76
C ASP A 6 -7.64 0.81 1.88
N ARG A 7 -8.34 1.62 2.68
CA ARG A 7 -7.76 2.49 3.71
C ARG A 7 -6.89 1.73 4.70
N THR A 8 -7.23 0.49 5.06
CA THR A 8 -6.45 -0.29 6.03
C THR A 8 -5.08 -0.64 5.47
N PHE A 9 -5.02 -1.07 4.20
CA PHE A 9 -3.73 -1.33 3.53
C PHE A 9 -2.97 -0.04 3.24
N LEU A 10 -3.64 1.03 2.81
CA LEU A 10 -2.99 2.32 2.58
C LEU A 10 -2.35 2.87 3.86
N GLN A 11 -3.09 2.84 4.97
CA GLN A 11 -2.60 3.25 6.29
C GLN A 11 -1.38 2.43 6.70
N TYR A 12 -1.44 1.10 6.54
CA TYR A 12 -0.32 0.21 6.82
C TYR A 12 0.91 0.53 5.96
N GLN A 13 0.73 0.75 4.65
CA GLN A 13 1.81 1.09 3.73
C GLN A 13 2.50 2.40 4.11
N LEU A 14 1.72 3.41 4.49
CA LEU A 14 2.23 4.72 4.88
C LEU A 14 2.99 4.67 6.22
N ALA A 15 2.48 3.91 7.19
CA ALA A 15 3.18 3.63 8.45
C ALA A 15 4.49 2.87 8.18
N ALA A 16 4.46 1.86 7.31
CA ALA A 16 5.65 1.10 6.91
C ALA A 16 6.69 1.99 6.21
N LEU A 17 6.26 2.92 5.35
CA LEU A 17 7.14 3.89 4.70
C LEU A 17 7.85 4.79 5.71
N ARG A 18 7.11 5.35 6.67
CA ARG A 18 7.67 6.19 7.73
C ARG A 18 8.64 5.40 8.61
N HIS A 19 8.29 4.17 8.97
CA HIS A 19 9.17 3.28 9.73
C HIS A 19 10.45 2.94 8.98
N ASN A 20 10.36 2.63 7.68
CA ASN A 20 11.53 2.31 6.87
C ASN A 20 12.45 3.53 6.69
N LYS A 21 11.87 4.74 6.52
CA LYS A 21 12.65 5.99 6.51
C LYS A 21 13.33 6.23 7.85
N TYR A 22 12.61 6.06 8.96
CA TYR A 22 13.16 6.17 10.31
C TYR A 22 14.34 5.21 10.51
N LYS A 23 14.14 3.91 10.21
CA LYS A 23 15.18 2.88 10.29
C LYS A 23 16.43 3.25 9.51
N LYS A 24 16.28 3.77 8.28
CA LYS A 24 17.42 4.22 7.47
C LYS A 24 18.18 5.36 8.17
N ASN A 25 17.47 6.31 8.77
CA ASN A 25 18.08 7.47 9.42
C ASN A 25 18.76 7.15 10.76
N VAL A 26 18.24 6.17 11.51
CA VAL A 26 18.79 5.80 12.83
C VAL A 26 19.79 4.65 12.77
N PHE A 27 19.98 4.02 11.61
CA PHE A 27 20.91 2.89 11.48
C PHE A 27 22.35 3.26 11.84
N PHE A 28 22.88 4.33 11.22
CA PHE A 28 24.24 4.76 11.47
C PHE A 28 24.45 5.33 12.89
N PRO A 29 23.56 6.20 13.43
CA PRO A 29 23.63 6.60 14.83
C PRO A 29 23.64 5.42 15.81
N ASN A 30 22.83 4.38 15.58
CA ASN A 30 22.83 3.19 16.43
C ASN A 30 24.16 2.41 16.37
N ILE A 31 24.81 2.35 15.20
CA ILE A 31 26.16 1.76 15.10
C ILE A 31 27.15 2.56 15.96
N LEU A 32 27.11 3.89 15.90
CA LEU A 32 27.99 4.73 16.72
C LEU A 32 27.75 4.53 18.22
N LEU A 33 26.49 4.39 18.66
CA LEU A 33 26.17 4.09 20.05
C LEU A 33 26.73 2.73 20.49
N LEU A 34 26.64 1.70 19.64
CA LEU A 34 27.21 0.39 19.95
C LEU A 34 28.74 0.41 19.97
N LEU A 35 29.38 1.14 19.06
CA LEU A 35 30.83 1.34 19.08
C LEU A 35 31.28 2.13 20.32
N ALA A 36 30.52 3.13 20.75
CA ALA A 36 30.77 3.84 22.01
C ALA A 36 30.64 2.89 23.21
N ALA A 37 29.66 1.99 23.21
CA ALA A 37 29.54 0.98 24.26
C ALA A 37 30.77 0.05 24.33
N VAL A 38 31.33 -0.34 23.18
CA VAL A 38 32.57 -1.13 23.11
C VAL A 38 33.77 -0.30 23.60
N TYR A 39 33.88 0.97 23.20
CA TYR A 39 34.97 1.85 23.64
C TYR A 39 34.96 2.07 25.15
N PHE A 40 33.78 2.20 25.76
CA PHE A 40 33.62 2.39 27.21
C PHE A 40 33.41 1.07 27.97
N TYR A 41 33.85 -0.07 27.43
CA TYR A 41 33.65 -1.39 28.04
C TYR A 41 34.14 -1.48 29.50
N ASP A 42 35.30 -0.85 29.79
CA ASP A 42 35.89 -0.81 31.14
C ASP A 42 35.13 0.10 32.12
N ARG A 43 34.09 0.81 31.65
CA ARG A 43 33.18 1.62 32.46
C ARG A 43 31.74 1.13 32.30
N PRO A 44 31.33 0.10 33.05
CA PRO A 44 30.08 -0.62 32.80
C PRO A 44 28.82 0.25 32.78
N ILE A 45 28.75 1.29 33.63
CA ILE A 45 27.61 2.22 33.67
C ILE A 45 27.47 2.99 32.35
N PHE A 46 28.58 3.44 31.77
CA PHE A 46 28.58 4.16 30.49
C PHE A 46 28.27 3.22 29.32
N ALA A 47 28.90 2.04 29.27
CA ALA A 47 28.61 1.03 28.25
C ALA A 47 27.13 0.62 28.26
N ALA A 48 26.55 0.36 29.44
CA ALA A 48 25.14 0.05 29.60
C ALA A 48 24.23 1.21 29.15
N GLY A 49 24.59 2.46 29.45
CA GLY A 49 23.86 3.64 29.00
C GLY A 49 23.76 3.74 27.47
N PHE A 50 24.87 3.50 26.75
CA PHE A 50 24.87 3.50 25.29
C PHE A 50 24.02 2.36 24.69
N VAL A 51 24.10 1.16 25.26
CA VAL A 51 23.26 0.02 24.84
C VAL A 51 21.78 0.31 25.07
N ALA A 52 21.42 0.87 26.24
CA ALA A 52 20.06 1.23 26.58
C ALA A 52 19.49 2.31 25.63
N LEU A 53 20.31 3.30 25.26
CA LEU A 53 19.91 4.33 24.30
C LEU A 53 19.67 3.73 22.90
N ALA A 54 20.57 2.87 22.43
CA ALA A 54 20.41 2.18 21.14
C ALA A 54 19.13 1.33 21.11
N ALA A 55 18.86 0.57 22.18
CA ALA A 55 17.62 -0.20 22.33
C ALA A 55 16.37 0.69 22.32
N SER A 56 16.42 1.83 23.02
CA SER A 56 15.31 2.80 23.10
C SER A 56 14.97 3.42 21.74
N ILE A 57 15.98 3.74 20.92
CA ILE A 57 15.80 4.26 19.56
C ILE A 57 15.09 3.22 18.67
N ILE A 58 15.46 1.94 18.79
CA ILE A 58 14.81 0.85 18.05
C ILE A 58 13.37 0.66 18.52
N ALA A 59 13.16 0.61 19.84
CA ALA A 59 11.85 0.45 20.47
C ALA A 59 10.89 1.58 20.07
N TYR A 60 11.35 2.83 20.06
CA TYR A 60 10.56 3.99 19.63
C TYR A 60 10.10 3.86 18.17
N GLY A 61 10.95 3.39 17.27
CA GLY A 61 10.57 3.13 15.87
C GLY A 61 9.44 2.11 15.76
N HIS A 62 9.51 1.03 16.53
CA HIS A 62 8.48 0.00 16.57
C HIS A 62 7.16 0.49 17.18
N PHE A 63 7.22 1.24 18.28
CA PHE A 63 6.07 1.86 18.92
C PHE A 63 5.36 2.82 17.96
N ARG A 64 6.12 3.70 17.30
CA ARG A 64 5.60 4.65 16.31
C ARG A 64 4.90 3.94 15.16
N PHE A 65 5.51 2.89 14.60
CA PHE A 65 4.89 2.10 13.55
C PHE A 65 3.53 1.53 13.98
N ARG A 66 3.45 0.90 15.16
CA ARG A 66 2.19 0.36 15.68
C ARG A 66 1.15 1.45 15.88
N LYS A 67 1.52 2.59 16.46
CA LYS A 67 0.63 3.73 16.67
C LYS A 67 0.07 4.28 15.35
N GLU A 68 0.90 4.41 14.32
CA GLU A 68 0.47 4.94 13.02
C GLU A 68 -0.38 3.92 12.23
N ALA A 69 0.00 2.63 12.25
CA ALA A 69 -0.73 1.57 11.55
C ALA A 69 -2.10 1.25 12.19
N ASN A 70 -2.28 1.57 13.47
CA ASN A 70 -3.53 1.40 14.22
C ASN A 70 -4.25 2.74 14.50
N ALA A 71 -3.88 3.83 13.84
CA ALA A 71 -4.56 5.12 14.03
C ALA A 71 -6.06 5.05 13.65
N SER A 72 -6.87 5.86 14.34
CA SER A 72 -8.30 6.05 14.03
C SER A 72 -8.50 6.65 12.64
N GLU A 73 -9.69 6.48 12.08
CA GLU A 73 -10.06 7.03 10.77
C GLU A 73 -9.88 8.55 10.72
N GLU A 74 -10.35 9.28 11.73
CA GLU A 74 -10.20 10.73 11.85
C GLU A 74 -8.73 11.18 11.78
N LYS A 75 -7.84 10.51 12.53
CA LYS A 75 -6.39 10.81 12.49
C LYS A 75 -5.79 10.49 11.13
N PHE A 76 -6.31 9.45 10.47
CA PHE A 76 -5.87 9.09 9.13
C PHE A 76 -6.34 10.09 8.07
N ASP A 77 -7.56 10.61 8.18
CA ASP A 77 -8.07 11.68 7.32
C ASP A 77 -7.25 12.97 7.46
N LEU A 78 -6.93 13.37 8.70
CA LEU A 78 -6.02 14.50 8.93
C LEU A 78 -4.65 14.29 8.27
N PHE A 79 -4.14 13.07 8.27
CA PHE A 79 -2.89 12.73 7.60
C PHE A 79 -3.04 12.80 6.07
N LEU A 80 -4.11 12.25 5.49
CA LEU A 80 -4.38 12.31 4.06
C LEU A 80 -4.58 13.76 3.59
N GLY A 81 -5.25 14.59 4.39
CA GLY A 81 -5.39 16.02 4.15
C GLY A 81 -4.05 16.76 4.10
N LYS A 82 -3.09 16.40 4.95
CA LYS A 82 -1.71 16.93 4.85
C LYS A 82 -1.01 16.47 3.58
N ARG A 83 -1.16 15.18 3.22
CA ARG A 83 -0.58 14.62 1.98
C ARG A 83 -1.12 15.26 0.72
N PHE A 84 -2.42 15.52 0.69
CA PHE A 84 -3.08 16.25 -0.37
C PHE A 84 -2.40 17.60 -0.62
N ASN A 85 -2.25 18.41 0.43
CA ASN A 85 -1.58 19.72 0.35
C ASN A 85 -0.09 19.61 -0.03
N ASP A 86 0.60 18.55 0.40
CA ASP A 86 2.00 18.30 0.01
C ASP A 86 2.13 18.03 -1.49
N TYR A 87 1.15 17.34 -2.11
CA TYR A 87 1.15 17.09 -3.55
C TYR A 87 0.84 18.36 -4.35
N ASP A 88 -0.06 19.22 -3.89
CA ASP A 88 -0.30 20.52 -4.52
C ASP A 88 0.99 21.35 -4.60
N LYS A 89 1.81 21.33 -3.54
CA LYS A 89 3.13 21.99 -3.54
C LYS A 89 4.13 21.33 -4.49
N GLN A 90 4.11 20.00 -4.60
CA GLN A 90 5.01 19.27 -5.50
C GLN A 90 4.66 19.48 -6.97
N MET A 91 3.37 19.49 -7.31
CA MET A 91 2.88 19.73 -8.67
C MET A 91 3.27 21.12 -9.18
N LYS A 92 3.30 22.14 -8.31
CA LYS A 92 3.83 23.47 -8.66
C LYS A 92 5.31 23.47 -9.02
N LYS A 93 6.10 22.51 -8.51
CA LYS A 93 7.54 22.42 -8.76
C LYS A 93 7.87 21.53 -9.96
N LYS A 94 7.12 20.44 -10.13
CA LYS A 94 7.31 19.47 -11.20
C LYS A 94 5.96 18.87 -11.58
N LYS A 95 5.58 19.01 -12.85
CA LYS A 95 4.41 18.34 -13.42
C LYS A 95 4.79 16.88 -13.68
N ASP A 96 4.45 16.01 -12.73
CA ASP A 96 4.72 14.57 -12.78
C ASP A 96 3.38 13.83 -12.66
N THR A 97 3.05 12.99 -13.64
CA THR A 97 1.76 12.29 -13.71
C THR A 97 1.51 11.43 -12.48
N SER A 98 2.56 10.92 -11.83
CA SER A 98 2.40 10.19 -10.57
C SER A 98 1.89 11.09 -9.43
N PHE A 99 2.31 12.36 -9.38
CA PHE A 99 1.81 13.33 -8.39
C PHE A 99 0.38 13.75 -8.71
N ILE A 100 0.04 13.91 -9.98
CA ILE A 100 -1.35 14.17 -10.42
C ILE A 100 -2.26 13.05 -9.93
N VAL A 101 -1.95 11.79 -10.28
CA VAL A 101 -2.75 10.63 -9.87
C VAL A 101 -2.94 10.58 -8.35
N GLN A 102 -1.85 10.70 -7.58
CA GLN A 102 -1.93 10.62 -6.13
C GLN A 102 -2.74 11.77 -5.52
N ARG A 103 -2.55 13.01 -6.00
CA ARG A 103 -3.31 14.18 -5.53
C ARG A 103 -4.80 13.99 -5.75
N TYR A 104 -5.21 13.66 -6.97
CA TYR A 104 -6.62 13.57 -7.33
C TYR A 104 -7.30 12.35 -6.68
N ALA A 105 -6.63 11.19 -6.65
CA ALA A 105 -7.14 10.01 -5.95
C ALA A 105 -7.31 10.25 -4.43
N ILE A 106 -6.33 10.89 -3.78
CA ILE A 106 -6.44 11.25 -2.35
C ILE A 106 -7.53 12.30 -2.14
N GLY A 107 -7.65 13.30 -3.02
CA GLY A 107 -8.65 14.35 -2.88
C GLY A 107 -10.08 13.81 -2.99
N VAL A 108 -10.33 12.84 -3.88
CA VAL A 108 -11.62 12.12 -3.94
C VAL A 108 -11.83 11.32 -2.66
N GLU A 109 -10.82 10.57 -2.20
CA GLU A 109 -10.90 9.76 -0.98
C GLU A 109 -11.29 10.57 0.29
N ILE A 110 -10.88 11.83 0.37
CA ILE A 110 -11.19 12.73 1.50
C ILE A 110 -12.30 13.76 1.19
N GLY A 111 -13.02 13.60 0.08
CA GLY A 111 -14.16 14.45 -0.27
C GLY A 111 -13.81 15.89 -0.66
N LYS A 112 -12.56 16.18 -1.02
CA LYS A 112 -12.11 17.51 -1.48
C LYS A 112 -12.21 17.71 -2.99
N ILE A 113 -12.38 16.63 -3.75
CA ILE A 113 -12.43 16.63 -5.22
C ILE A 113 -13.57 15.73 -5.66
N GLN A 114 -14.32 16.17 -6.66
CA GLN A 114 -15.37 15.36 -7.28
C GLN A 114 -14.76 14.26 -8.18
N VAL A 115 -15.41 13.10 -8.23
CA VAL A 115 -14.91 11.95 -9.01
C VAL A 115 -14.69 12.31 -10.49
N ASP A 116 -15.58 13.13 -11.07
CA ASP A 116 -15.49 13.55 -12.47
C ASP A 116 -14.29 14.47 -12.74
N GLU A 117 -14.03 15.42 -11.85
CA GLU A 117 -12.84 16.28 -11.91
C GLU A 117 -11.56 15.42 -11.84
N ALA A 118 -11.53 14.42 -10.95
CA ALA A 118 -10.39 13.54 -10.83
C ALA A 118 -10.15 12.69 -12.08
N ILE A 119 -11.21 12.14 -12.69
CA ILE A 119 -11.11 11.36 -13.93
C ILE A 119 -10.57 12.24 -15.06
N GLU A 120 -11.12 13.43 -15.24
CA GLU A 120 -10.69 14.38 -16.27
C GLU A 120 -9.19 14.70 -16.12
N LYS A 121 -8.79 15.15 -14.93
CA LYS A 121 -7.42 15.63 -14.69
C LYS A 121 -6.37 14.53 -14.72
N ILE A 122 -6.71 13.32 -14.28
CA ILE A 122 -5.82 12.17 -14.43
C ILE A 122 -5.70 11.76 -15.89
N THR A 123 -6.81 11.81 -16.65
CA THR A 123 -6.80 11.50 -18.09
C THR A 123 -5.97 12.49 -18.88
N GLU A 124 -6.06 13.79 -18.57
CA GLU A 124 -5.20 14.84 -19.15
C GLU A 124 -3.71 14.55 -18.85
N GLY A 125 -3.36 14.29 -17.59
CA GLY A 125 -1.97 13.97 -17.22
C GLY A 125 -1.43 12.71 -17.90
N MET A 126 -2.29 11.73 -18.18
CA MET A 126 -1.93 10.53 -18.92
C MET A 126 -1.75 10.77 -20.43
N LYS A 127 -2.49 11.71 -21.02
CA LYS A 127 -2.28 12.12 -22.42
C LYS A 127 -0.93 12.80 -22.60
N GLU A 128 -0.51 13.60 -21.63
CA GLU A 128 0.79 14.28 -21.61
C GLU A 128 1.97 13.32 -21.36
N ASP A 129 1.76 12.24 -20.59
CA ASP A 129 2.74 11.17 -20.36
C ASP A 129 2.16 9.79 -20.72
N PRO A 130 2.19 9.37 -21.99
CA PRO A 130 1.62 8.08 -22.41
C PRO A 130 2.27 6.84 -21.77
N GLN A 131 3.51 6.96 -21.25
CA GLN A 131 4.16 5.85 -20.54
C GLN A 131 3.49 5.57 -19.18
N SER A 132 2.81 6.57 -18.63
CA SER A 132 2.05 6.45 -17.38
C SER A 132 0.85 5.51 -17.46
N LYS A 133 0.34 5.23 -18.67
CA LYS A 133 -0.85 4.39 -18.91
C LYS A 133 -0.85 3.10 -18.09
N ARG A 134 0.33 2.44 -17.98
CA ARG A 134 0.48 1.17 -17.24
C ARG A 134 0.03 1.25 -15.78
N TYR A 135 0.17 2.39 -15.10
CA TYR A 135 -0.26 2.52 -13.71
C TYR A 135 -1.54 3.34 -13.59
N VAL A 136 -1.74 4.35 -14.47
CA VAL A 136 -2.91 5.23 -14.43
C VAL A 136 -4.21 4.47 -14.66
N TYR A 137 -4.22 3.49 -15.57
CA TYR A 137 -5.44 2.74 -15.92
C TYR A 137 -6.11 2.11 -14.70
N ASN A 138 -5.33 1.58 -13.74
CA ASN A 138 -5.89 1.03 -12.51
C ASN A 138 -6.54 2.09 -11.61
N TYR A 139 -5.99 3.30 -11.55
CA TYR A 139 -6.58 4.38 -10.76
C TYR A 139 -7.84 4.95 -11.42
N LEU A 140 -7.83 5.13 -12.75
CA LEU A 140 -9.03 5.51 -13.51
C LEU A 140 -10.13 4.46 -13.34
N LEU A 141 -9.78 3.17 -13.41
CA LEU A 141 -10.72 2.08 -13.15
C LEU A 141 -11.32 2.17 -11.73
N SER A 142 -10.49 2.38 -10.70
CA SER A 142 -11.00 2.57 -9.33
C SER A 142 -11.99 3.74 -9.21
N LEU A 143 -11.71 4.86 -9.88
CA LEU A 143 -12.60 6.03 -9.89
C LEU A 143 -13.91 5.76 -10.65
N HIS A 144 -13.85 5.04 -11.77
CA HIS A 144 -15.05 4.64 -12.50
C HIS A 144 -15.90 3.63 -11.73
N ILE A 145 -15.29 2.67 -11.04
CA ILE A 145 -16.01 1.75 -10.13
C ILE A 145 -16.68 2.54 -9.01
N LEU A 146 -16.00 3.53 -8.44
CA LEU A 146 -16.60 4.41 -7.44
C LEU A 146 -17.81 5.20 -7.99
N LYS A 147 -17.71 5.68 -9.23
CA LYS A 147 -18.78 6.45 -9.89
C LYS A 147 -20.00 5.61 -10.26
N TYR A 148 -19.78 4.42 -10.81
CA TYR A 148 -20.84 3.62 -11.46
C TYR A 148 -21.18 2.33 -10.71
N GLY A 149 -20.42 1.96 -9.68
CA GLY A 149 -20.63 0.74 -8.91
C GLY A 149 -20.57 -0.52 -9.78
N ASP A 150 -21.63 -1.32 -9.69
CA ASP A 150 -21.77 -2.59 -10.43
C ASP A 150 -22.16 -2.39 -11.92
N GLU A 151 -22.44 -1.14 -12.36
CA GLU A 151 -22.81 -0.84 -13.74
C GLU A 151 -21.61 -0.82 -14.69
N THR A 152 -20.93 -1.95 -14.83
CA THR A 152 -19.68 -2.11 -15.60
C THR A 152 -19.79 -1.66 -17.07
N LYS A 153 -21.00 -1.67 -17.65
CA LYS A 153 -21.27 -1.16 -19.01
C LYS A 153 -21.01 0.33 -19.18
N LYS A 154 -21.02 1.12 -18.10
CA LYS A 154 -20.70 2.56 -18.10
C LYS A 154 -19.21 2.85 -17.90
N ILE A 155 -18.43 1.84 -17.56
CA ILE A 155 -16.98 1.94 -17.40
C ILE A 155 -16.32 1.77 -18.78
N PRO A 156 -15.38 2.64 -19.19
CA PRO A 156 -14.65 2.44 -20.43
C PRO A 156 -13.98 1.06 -20.51
N GLY A 157 -14.32 0.29 -21.56
CA GLY A 157 -13.89 -1.11 -21.71
C GLY A 157 -12.38 -1.30 -21.67
N GLU A 158 -11.62 -0.33 -22.19
CA GLU A 158 -10.15 -0.37 -22.19
C GLU A 158 -9.54 -0.51 -20.78
N TYR A 159 -10.19 0.03 -19.75
CA TYR A 159 -9.70 -0.07 -18.37
C TYR A 159 -9.96 -1.46 -17.78
N ILE A 160 -11.07 -2.09 -18.16
CA ILE A 160 -11.41 -3.47 -17.76
C ILE A 160 -10.50 -4.46 -18.50
N GLU A 161 -10.32 -4.31 -19.81
CA GLU A 161 -9.43 -5.12 -20.64
C GLU A 161 -7.96 -5.04 -20.18
N TYR A 162 -7.57 -3.89 -19.60
CA TYR A 162 -6.24 -3.73 -19.04
C TYR A 162 -5.94 -4.71 -17.90
N LEU A 163 -6.96 -5.21 -17.17
CA LEU A 163 -6.76 -6.25 -16.17
C LEU A 163 -6.24 -7.55 -16.80
N ASP A 164 -6.74 -7.91 -17.98
CA ASP A 164 -6.26 -9.09 -18.72
C ASP A 164 -4.85 -8.88 -19.27
N LYS A 165 -4.54 -7.65 -19.72
CA LYS A 165 -3.18 -7.27 -20.11
C LYS A 165 -2.20 -7.34 -18.93
N ALA A 166 -2.60 -6.87 -17.75
CA ALA A 166 -1.78 -6.92 -16.54
C ALA A 166 -1.42 -8.38 -16.18
N TYR A 167 -2.38 -9.30 -16.26
CA TYR A 167 -2.13 -10.73 -16.09
C TYR A 167 -1.11 -11.27 -17.10
N LYS A 168 -1.09 -10.80 -18.35
CA LYS A 168 -0.13 -11.30 -19.35
C LYS A 168 1.26 -10.70 -19.18
N THR A 169 1.39 -9.38 -19.04
CA THR A 169 2.68 -8.70 -19.24
C THR A 169 3.23 -7.96 -18.02
N GLU A 170 2.42 -7.66 -17.00
CA GLU A 170 2.88 -6.84 -15.87
C GLU A 170 3.72 -7.64 -14.87
N GLN A 171 4.86 -7.09 -14.45
CA GLN A 171 5.77 -7.67 -13.45
C GLN A 171 5.82 -6.84 -12.16
N ASN A 172 5.37 -5.60 -12.22
CA ASN A 172 5.36 -4.71 -11.07
C ASN A 172 4.24 -5.12 -10.10
N ILE A 173 4.65 -5.68 -8.97
CA ILE A 173 3.75 -6.13 -7.90
C ILE A 173 2.79 -5.04 -7.40
N ASN A 174 3.16 -3.76 -7.46
CA ASN A 174 2.28 -2.67 -7.05
C ASN A 174 1.11 -2.50 -8.03
N ILE A 175 1.40 -2.57 -9.33
CA ILE A 175 0.38 -2.48 -10.40
C ILE A 175 -0.51 -3.72 -10.35
N LEU A 176 0.08 -4.91 -10.16
CA LEU A 176 -0.68 -6.15 -9.98
C LEU A 176 -1.60 -6.08 -8.74
N THR A 177 -1.13 -5.52 -7.62
CA THR A 177 -1.96 -5.37 -6.41
C THR A 177 -3.18 -4.49 -6.65
N GLU A 178 -3.01 -3.36 -7.35
CA GLU A 178 -4.14 -2.49 -7.70
C GLU A 178 -5.09 -3.17 -8.71
N ALA A 179 -4.56 -3.95 -9.66
CA ALA A 179 -5.37 -4.73 -10.59
C ALA A 179 -6.19 -5.81 -9.86
N ILE A 180 -5.61 -6.51 -8.87
CA ILE A 180 -6.31 -7.48 -8.03
C ILE A 180 -7.45 -6.80 -7.27
N LYS A 181 -7.17 -5.66 -6.63
CA LYS A 181 -8.17 -4.86 -5.90
C LYS A 181 -9.34 -4.47 -6.82
N ASN A 182 -9.05 -3.96 -8.00
CA ASN A 182 -10.08 -3.61 -8.98
C ASN A 182 -10.90 -4.83 -9.44
N ALA A 183 -10.25 -5.98 -9.67
CA ALA A 183 -10.96 -7.22 -10.01
C ALA A 183 -11.91 -7.68 -8.87
N ILE A 184 -11.48 -7.56 -7.61
CA ILE A 184 -12.33 -7.82 -6.44
C ILE A 184 -13.54 -6.88 -6.42
N TRP A 185 -13.32 -5.59 -6.65
CA TRP A 185 -14.38 -4.58 -6.65
C TRP A 185 -15.37 -4.74 -7.79
N LEU A 186 -14.91 -5.21 -8.95
CA LEU A 186 -15.76 -5.63 -10.08
C LEU A 186 -16.43 -6.99 -9.87
N LYS A 187 -16.19 -7.66 -8.74
CA LYS A 187 -16.64 -9.03 -8.43
C LYS A 187 -16.17 -10.09 -9.44
N ASP A 188 -15.11 -9.79 -10.20
CA ASP A 188 -14.44 -10.75 -11.08
C ASP A 188 -13.44 -11.59 -10.28
N TYR A 189 -13.97 -12.47 -9.43
CA TYR A 189 -13.16 -13.25 -8.50
C TYR A 189 -12.22 -14.24 -9.21
N SER A 190 -12.61 -14.75 -10.38
CA SER A 190 -11.75 -15.60 -11.21
C SER A 190 -10.50 -14.84 -11.67
N LYS A 191 -10.67 -13.61 -12.15
CA LYS A 191 -9.55 -12.75 -12.55
C LYS A 191 -8.71 -12.32 -11.34
N ALA A 192 -9.34 -12.01 -10.21
CA ALA A 192 -8.64 -11.68 -8.98
C ALA A 192 -7.72 -12.83 -8.50
N ILE A 193 -8.18 -14.09 -8.59
CA ILE A 193 -7.36 -15.27 -8.28
C ILE A 193 -6.15 -15.37 -9.21
N LYS A 194 -6.37 -15.30 -10.53
CA LYS A 194 -5.29 -15.39 -11.54
C LYS A 194 -4.24 -14.29 -11.35
N LEU A 195 -4.68 -13.05 -11.15
CA LEU A 195 -3.79 -11.92 -10.88
C LEU A 195 -3.03 -12.10 -9.56
N SER A 196 -3.66 -12.66 -8.54
CA SER A 196 -3.02 -12.94 -7.24
C SER A 196 -1.94 -14.01 -7.37
N GLU A 197 -2.20 -15.10 -8.10
CA GLU A 197 -1.21 -16.16 -8.37
C GLU A 197 0.00 -15.63 -9.15
N LYS A 198 -0.25 -14.72 -10.11
CA LYS A 198 0.83 -14.01 -10.79
C LYS A 198 1.63 -13.13 -9.82
N ALA A 199 0.95 -12.32 -9.01
CA ALA A 199 1.62 -11.46 -8.04
C ALA A 199 2.46 -12.26 -7.03
N GLU A 200 1.96 -13.42 -6.57
CA GLU A 200 2.71 -14.34 -5.72
C GLU A 200 3.97 -14.89 -6.40
N THR A 201 3.90 -15.16 -7.70
CA THR A 201 5.06 -15.60 -8.49
C THR A 201 6.10 -14.49 -8.59
N GLU A 202 5.69 -13.26 -8.92
CA GLU A 202 6.60 -12.12 -9.01
C GLU A 202 7.20 -11.76 -7.64
N LEU A 203 6.43 -11.88 -6.56
CA LEU A 203 6.91 -11.65 -5.19
C LEU A 203 8.08 -12.56 -4.81
N LYS A 204 8.11 -13.81 -5.28
CA LYS A 204 9.22 -14.76 -5.01
C LYS A 204 10.53 -14.31 -5.64
N ASN A 205 10.48 -13.56 -6.74
CA ASN A 205 11.66 -13.07 -7.46
C ASN A 205 12.27 -11.82 -6.80
N ILE A 206 11.55 -11.17 -5.89
CA ILE A 206 12.00 -9.93 -5.25
C ILE A 206 13.02 -10.22 -4.16
N LYS A 207 14.27 -9.83 -4.42
CA LYS A 207 15.36 -9.83 -3.44
C LYS A 207 15.22 -8.68 -2.42
N LYS A 208 16.10 -8.67 -1.41
CA LYS A 208 16.16 -7.66 -0.33
C LYS A 208 16.02 -6.22 -0.86
N ILE A 209 14.93 -5.54 -0.47
CA ILE A 209 14.64 -4.17 -0.90
C ILE A 209 15.23 -3.15 0.08
N ARG A 210 16.21 -2.37 -0.39
CA ARG A 210 16.86 -1.30 0.40
C ARG A 210 16.09 0.02 0.37
N ASN A 211 15.44 0.34 -0.75
CA ASN A 211 14.69 1.60 -0.87
C ASN A 211 13.47 1.58 0.08
N PRO A 212 13.31 2.58 0.97
CA PRO A 212 12.21 2.61 1.94
C PRO A 212 10.80 2.56 1.31
N VAL A 213 10.63 3.17 0.13
CA VAL A 213 9.35 3.21 -0.61
C VAL A 213 9.00 1.83 -1.12
N PHE A 214 9.89 1.21 -1.89
CA PHE A 214 9.67 -0.14 -2.42
C PHE A 214 9.52 -1.19 -1.31
N ASN A 215 10.23 -1.03 -0.19
CA ASN A 215 10.10 -1.94 0.96
C ASN A 215 8.74 -1.78 1.66
N ALA A 216 8.19 -0.56 1.72
CA ALA A 216 6.86 -0.34 2.27
C ALA A 216 5.76 -0.96 1.40
N ILE A 217 5.88 -0.81 0.08
CA ILE A 217 5.01 -1.47 -0.91
C ILE A 217 5.08 -2.98 -0.71
N TYR A 218 6.28 -3.56 -0.78
CA TYR A 218 6.48 -5.01 -0.61
C TYR A 218 5.88 -5.55 0.70
N ARG A 219 6.14 -4.89 1.84
CA ARG A 219 5.58 -5.28 3.14
C ARG A 219 4.06 -5.26 3.19
N THR A 220 3.44 -4.41 2.39
CA THR A 220 1.98 -4.32 2.26
C THR A 220 1.48 -5.40 1.33
N THR A 221 2.14 -5.58 0.18
CA THR A 221 1.80 -6.57 -0.86
C THR A 221 1.82 -8.01 -0.33
N ILE A 222 2.80 -8.39 0.50
CA ILE A 222 2.85 -9.74 1.11
C ILE A 222 1.68 -10.03 2.06
N ILE A 223 0.85 -9.03 2.38
CA ILE A 223 -0.38 -9.16 3.16
C ILE A 223 -1.60 -8.99 2.26
N SER A 224 -1.62 -7.95 1.41
CA SER A 224 -2.79 -7.60 0.60
C SER A 224 -3.07 -8.62 -0.49
N VAL A 225 -2.06 -9.18 -1.16
CA VAL A 225 -2.25 -10.21 -2.19
C VAL A 225 -2.92 -11.46 -1.62
N PRO A 226 -2.40 -12.11 -0.56
CA PRO A 226 -3.08 -13.26 0.02
C PRO A 226 -4.43 -12.90 0.65
N TYR A 227 -4.61 -11.67 1.18
CA TYR A 227 -5.92 -11.22 1.64
C TYR A 227 -6.94 -11.18 0.49
N TYR A 228 -6.65 -10.51 -0.61
CA TYR A 228 -7.59 -10.41 -1.74
C TYR A 228 -7.83 -11.78 -2.40
N LYS A 229 -6.80 -12.63 -2.49
CA LYS A 229 -6.95 -14.02 -2.93
C LYS A 229 -7.91 -14.80 -2.03
N GLY A 230 -7.79 -14.62 -0.71
CA GLY A 230 -8.71 -15.21 0.28
C GLY A 230 -10.15 -14.73 0.08
N VAL A 231 -10.36 -13.42 -0.12
CA VAL A 231 -11.67 -12.84 -0.44
C VAL A 231 -12.24 -13.46 -1.72
N ALA A 232 -11.45 -13.56 -2.79
CA ALA A 232 -11.90 -14.17 -4.04
C ALA A 232 -12.29 -15.64 -3.85
N HIS A 233 -11.45 -16.44 -3.19
CA HIS A 233 -11.77 -17.85 -2.93
C HIS A 233 -13.01 -18.04 -2.06
N LYS A 234 -13.25 -17.18 -1.07
CA LYS A 234 -14.47 -17.20 -0.25
C LYS A 234 -15.71 -16.99 -1.13
N ASN A 235 -15.66 -16.03 -2.04
CA ASN A 235 -16.76 -15.71 -2.95
C ASN A 235 -16.93 -16.72 -4.10
N THR A 236 -15.95 -17.59 -4.36
CA THR A 236 -16.09 -18.73 -5.29
C THR A 236 -16.34 -20.05 -4.56
N ASN A 237 -16.88 -20.02 -3.34
CA ASN A 237 -17.20 -21.19 -2.50
C ASN A 237 -16.01 -22.14 -2.22
N ASN A 238 -14.77 -21.64 -2.29
CA ASN A 238 -13.57 -22.41 -1.96
C ASN A 238 -13.05 -22.05 -0.56
N GLY A 239 -13.81 -22.44 0.47
CA GLY A 239 -13.52 -22.10 1.87
C GLY A 239 -12.15 -22.58 2.36
N LYS A 240 -11.67 -23.73 1.88
CA LYS A 240 -10.34 -24.25 2.23
C LYS A 240 -9.23 -23.32 1.74
N LYS A 241 -9.19 -23.02 0.44
CA LYS A 241 -8.18 -22.11 -0.13
C LYS A 241 -8.31 -20.68 0.41
N ALA A 242 -9.53 -20.25 0.73
CA ALA A 242 -9.76 -18.95 1.38
C ALA A 242 -9.05 -18.88 2.73
N ARG A 243 -9.25 -19.88 3.61
CA ARG A 243 -8.60 -19.95 4.92
C ARG A 243 -7.07 -19.98 4.80
N GLU A 244 -6.53 -20.82 3.92
CA GLU A 244 -5.08 -20.91 3.66
C GLU A 244 -4.50 -19.54 3.24
N SER A 245 -5.21 -18.80 2.40
CA SER A 245 -4.80 -17.47 1.94
C SER A 245 -4.85 -16.44 3.08
N PHE A 246 -5.91 -16.44 3.89
CA PHE A 246 -6.00 -15.56 5.06
C PHE A 246 -4.92 -15.86 6.11
N ASP A 247 -4.57 -17.13 6.32
CA ASP A 247 -3.47 -17.52 7.22
C ASP A 247 -2.12 -17.00 6.74
N LEU A 248 -1.88 -17.04 5.42
CA LEU A 248 -0.68 -16.44 4.83
C LEU A 248 -0.64 -14.92 5.01
N ALA A 249 -1.78 -14.23 4.88
CA ALA A 249 -1.87 -12.79 5.15
C ALA A 249 -1.59 -12.48 6.64
N LEU A 250 -2.18 -13.23 7.57
CA LEU A 250 -2.01 -13.06 9.02
C LEU A 250 -0.55 -13.25 9.46
N LYS A 251 0.15 -14.24 8.90
CA LYS A 251 1.57 -14.52 9.19
C LYS A 251 2.47 -13.30 9.01
N ASN A 252 2.16 -12.45 8.04
CA ASN A 252 2.97 -11.27 7.69
C ASN A 252 2.44 -9.97 8.33
N CYS A 253 1.25 -9.99 8.92
CA CYS A 253 0.58 -8.81 9.45
C CYS A 253 1.03 -8.47 10.87
N LYS A 254 1.52 -7.25 11.07
CA LYS A 254 2.00 -6.74 12.37
C LYS A 254 1.11 -5.68 13.01
N ALA A 255 0.08 -5.23 12.31
CA ALA A 255 -0.84 -4.19 12.78
C ALA A 255 -2.16 -4.80 13.21
N ASP A 256 -2.63 -4.48 14.40
CA ASP A 256 -3.81 -5.12 15.00
C ASP A 256 -5.07 -4.77 14.22
N LYS A 257 -5.22 -3.52 13.77
CA LYS A 257 -6.34 -3.11 12.91
C LYS A 257 -6.44 -3.94 11.63
N LEU A 258 -5.30 -4.19 10.98
CA LEU A 258 -5.26 -5.02 9.77
C LEU A 258 -5.45 -6.50 10.07
N LYS A 259 -4.95 -7.01 11.21
CA LYS A 259 -5.24 -8.38 11.67
C LYS A 259 -6.73 -8.60 11.90
N MET A 260 -7.40 -7.68 12.59
CA MET A 260 -8.84 -7.76 12.85
C MET A 260 -9.62 -7.83 11.55
N LYS A 261 -9.33 -6.94 10.59
CA LYS A 261 -9.92 -6.98 9.25
C LYS A 261 -9.75 -8.35 8.55
N ILE A 262 -8.58 -8.97 8.66
CA ILE A 262 -8.34 -10.29 8.06
C ILE A 262 -9.11 -11.39 8.79
N LEU A 263 -9.15 -11.35 10.13
CA LEU A 263 -9.88 -12.33 10.95
C LEU A 263 -11.39 -12.27 10.74
N GLU A 264 -11.96 -11.07 10.64
CA GLU A 264 -13.37 -10.85 10.31
C GLU A 264 -13.74 -11.47 8.95
N MET A 265 -12.86 -11.37 7.96
CA MET A 265 -13.07 -11.97 6.65
C MET A 265 -12.84 -13.49 6.63
N LYS A 266 -11.98 -14.01 7.52
CA LYS A 266 -11.66 -15.44 7.62
C LYS A 266 -12.82 -16.24 8.23
N ASN A 267 -13.49 -15.66 9.22
CA ASN A 267 -14.64 -16.25 9.91
C ASN A 267 -15.91 -16.15 9.07
#